data_AF-A0A0G1IWF0-F1
#
_entry.id   AF-A0A0G1IWF0-F1
#
_cell.length_a   1.000
_cell.length_b   1.000
_cell.length_c   1.000
_cell.angle_alpha   90.00
_cell.angle_beta   90.00
_cell.angle_gamma   90.00
#
_symmetry.space_group_name_H-M   'P 1'
#
loop_
_entity.id
_entity.type
_entity.pdbx_description
1 polymer ?
#
loop_
_entity_poly.entity_id
_entity_poly.type
_entity_poly.pdbx_seq_one_letter_code
_entity_poly.pdbx_strand_id
1 'polypeptide(L)'
;MLVLYWKGKRIKVKNMSNASNRIFAFIFFAIVLFLLLWMPTWTKINVGDISSISYHPPWIGFLVILIGLAYEMFRPSLNLKRDMNWKWILAGASLFLVILTMIIVQEIWIPYKQGYSIFGMKSFEFPLGTGNISIWPQLLHDFLNVHYTDTTVLALLFGILFLTMSTPQISKSYKLMLIGAVIFTAFLMLGHFSFLIFSIDPTGGYYSRFTRMELLSQYWFHWDFWSELIILVGALWLLFKGKRPAAIAKTN
;
A
#
# COMPACT_ATOMS: atom_id res chain seq x y z
N MET A 1 -12.06 -26.86 20.03
CA MET A 1 -13.18 -26.03 20.53
C MET A 1 -13.12 -26.06 22.05
N LEU A 2 -12.49 -25.06 22.67
CA LEU A 2 -12.27 -25.03 24.13
C LEU A 2 -13.09 -23.88 24.71
N VAL A 3 -14.22 -24.22 25.29
CA VAL A 3 -15.12 -23.29 26.00
C VAL A 3 -14.81 -23.42 27.49
N LEU A 4 -14.00 -22.50 28.02
CA LEU A 4 -13.80 -22.38 29.46
C LEU A 4 -14.98 -21.60 30.05
N TYR A 5 -15.89 -22.31 30.72
CA TYR A 5 -16.93 -21.75 31.56
C TYR A 5 -16.36 -21.40 32.92
N TRP A 6 -16.21 -20.11 33.21
CA TRP A 6 -16.03 -19.64 34.59
C TRP A 6 -16.88 -18.40 34.84
N LYS A 7 -17.81 -18.52 35.79
CA LYS A 7 -18.63 -17.45 36.39
C LYS A 7 -19.18 -16.39 35.42
N GLY A 8 -20.27 -16.72 34.72
CA GLY A 8 -21.37 -15.78 34.42
C GLY A 8 -21.09 -14.46 33.68
N LYS A 9 -19.86 -14.17 33.20
CA LYS A 9 -19.51 -12.95 32.46
C LYS A 9 -18.79 -13.30 31.16
N ARG A 10 -19.55 -13.27 30.07
CA ARG A 10 -19.09 -13.35 28.66
C ARG A 10 -18.33 -12.08 28.22
N ILE A 11 -17.41 -11.53 29.02
CA ILE A 11 -16.93 -10.14 28.85
C ILE A 11 -15.48 -10.01 28.30
N LYS A 12 -14.58 -11.00 28.43
CA LYS A 12 -13.16 -10.77 28.08
C LYS A 12 -12.77 -10.94 26.61
N VAL A 13 -13.30 -11.92 25.89
CA VAL A 13 -12.79 -12.26 24.54
C VAL A 13 -13.21 -11.25 23.46
N LYS A 14 -14.45 -10.72 23.53
CA LYS A 14 -14.93 -9.71 22.58
C LYS A 14 -14.22 -8.35 22.77
N ASN A 15 -13.92 -7.98 24.02
CA ASN A 15 -13.26 -6.71 24.33
C ASN A 15 -11.79 -6.67 23.87
N MET A 16 -11.05 -7.78 24.00
CA MET A 16 -9.66 -7.84 23.51
C MET A 16 -9.55 -7.84 21.98
N SER A 17 -10.46 -8.54 21.30
CA SER A 17 -10.62 -8.51 19.84
C SER A 17 -10.82 -7.07 19.33
N ASN A 18 -11.70 -6.31 19.99
CA ASN A 18 -11.97 -4.93 19.62
C ASN A 18 -10.77 -4.00 19.87
N ALA A 19 -10.01 -4.21 20.95
CA ALA A 19 -8.81 -3.43 21.23
C ALA A 19 -7.71 -3.68 20.19
N SER A 20 -7.46 -4.95 19.82
CA SER A 20 -6.49 -5.31 18.80
C SER A 20 -6.82 -4.67 17.44
N ASN A 21 -8.09 -4.71 17.02
CA ASN A 21 -8.53 -4.05 15.79
C ASN A 21 -8.30 -2.54 15.81
N ARG A 22 -8.58 -1.89 16.95
CA ARG A 22 -8.38 -0.43 17.10
C ARG A 22 -6.91 -0.05 17.04
N ILE A 23 -6.05 -0.82 17.70
CA ILE A 23 -4.60 -0.61 17.67
C ILE A 23 -4.07 -0.80 16.25
N PHE A 24 -4.47 -1.89 15.59
CA PHE A 24 -4.13 -2.14 14.18
C PHE A 24 -4.56 -0.97 13.30
N ALA A 25 -5.82 -0.54 13.41
CA ALA A 25 -6.35 0.55 12.61
C ALA A 25 -5.64 1.87 12.88
N PHE A 26 -5.32 2.18 14.15
CA PHE A 26 -4.59 3.38 14.52
C PHE A 26 -3.16 3.40 13.95
N ILE A 27 -2.43 2.28 14.06
CA ILE A 27 -1.07 2.15 13.51
C ILE A 27 -1.10 2.40 11.99
N PHE A 28 -1.99 1.71 11.27
CA PHE A 28 -2.07 1.89 9.82
C PHE A 28 -2.63 3.26 9.42
N PHE A 29 -3.49 3.86 10.23
CA PHE A 29 -3.95 5.23 10.00
C PHE A 29 -2.78 6.21 10.06
N ALA A 30 -1.94 6.10 11.09
CA ALA A 30 -0.75 6.94 11.22
C ALA A 30 0.24 6.71 10.07
N ILE A 31 0.48 5.45 9.68
CA ILE A 31 1.37 5.11 8.55
C ILE A 31 0.87 5.72 7.24
N VAL A 32 -0.42 5.53 6.91
CA VAL A 32 -1.01 6.05 5.67
C VAL A 32 -1.07 7.58 5.68
N LEU A 33 -1.36 8.19 6.84
CA LEU A 33 -1.36 9.64 6.97
C LEU A 33 0.05 10.21 6.78
N PHE A 34 1.07 9.59 7.38
CA PHE A 34 2.46 9.99 7.20
C PHE A 34 2.90 9.84 5.74
N LEU A 35 2.53 8.74 5.07
CA LEU A 35 2.75 8.56 3.63
C LEU A 35 2.16 9.73 2.83
N LEU A 36 0.92 10.14 3.10
CA LEU A 36 0.30 11.26 2.39
C LEU A 36 1.03 12.59 2.60
N LEU A 37 1.65 12.79 3.76
CA LEU A 37 2.50 13.97 4.03
C LEU A 37 3.88 13.84 3.36
N TRP A 38 4.34 12.61 3.16
CA TRP A 38 5.61 12.27 2.51
C TRP A 38 5.52 12.31 0.98
N MET A 39 4.36 12.11 0.38
CA MET A 39 4.20 12.14 -1.08
C MET A 39 4.00 13.57 -1.61
N PRO A 40 4.47 13.87 -2.84
CA PRO A 40 4.25 15.18 -3.46
C PRO A 40 2.77 15.47 -3.70
N THR A 41 2.33 16.66 -3.29
CA THR A 41 0.97 17.21 -3.47
C THR A 41 0.52 17.33 -4.93
N TRP A 42 1.48 17.42 -5.84
CA TRP A 42 1.27 17.64 -7.26
C TRP A 42 2.23 16.78 -8.07
N THR A 43 1.74 16.14 -9.12
CA THR A 43 2.58 15.56 -10.17
C THR A 43 2.32 16.31 -11.47
N LYS A 44 3.39 16.62 -12.22
CA LYS A 44 3.33 17.35 -13.48
C LYS A 44 3.39 16.37 -14.65
N ILE A 45 2.29 16.17 -15.36
CA ILE A 45 2.33 15.41 -16.61
C ILE A 45 3.08 16.24 -17.63
N ASN A 46 4.23 15.74 -18.08
CA ASN A 46 4.96 16.33 -19.19
C ASN A 46 4.46 15.66 -20.48
N VAL A 47 3.78 16.42 -21.34
CA VAL A 47 3.30 15.97 -22.65
C VAL A 47 4.14 16.66 -23.72
N GLY A 48 5.35 16.15 -23.97
CA GLY A 48 6.28 16.74 -24.94
C GLY A 48 6.57 18.22 -24.64
N ASP A 49 6.46 19.08 -25.66
CA ASP A 49 6.71 20.54 -25.57
C ASP A 49 5.50 21.35 -25.04
N ILE A 50 4.40 20.71 -24.65
CA ILE A 50 3.19 21.37 -24.19
C ILE A 50 3.29 21.66 -22.69
N SER A 51 2.75 22.80 -22.25
CA SER A 51 2.70 23.22 -20.84
C SER A 51 2.23 22.08 -19.93
N SER A 52 3.06 21.72 -18.95
CA SER A 52 2.81 20.62 -18.03
C SER A 52 1.45 20.75 -17.34
N ILE A 53 0.60 19.74 -17.45
CA ILE A 53 -0.66 19.69 -16.69
C ILE A 53 -0.34 19.15 -15.31
N SER A 54 -0.46 20.01 -14.30
CA SER A 54 -0.41 19.58 -12.90
C SER A 54 -1.70 18.85 -12.58
N TYR A 55 -1.61 17.58 -12.21
CA TYR A 55 -2.73 16.81 -11.71
C TYR A 55 -2.45 16.36 -10.28
N HIS A 56 -3.51 16.18 -9.52
CA HIS A 56 -3.39 15.53 -8.22
C HIS A 56 -3.08 14.05 -8.47
N PRO A 57 -2.02 13.50 -7.85
CA PRO A 57 -1.88 12.05 -7.80
C PRO A 57 -3.18 11.45 -7.23
N PRO A 58 -3.48 10.15 -7.45
CA PRO A 58 -4.76 9.52 -7.07
C PRO A 58 -4.94 9.33 -5.55
N TRP A 59 -4.64 10.36 -4.76
CA TRP A 59 -4.75 10.49 -3.31
C TRP A 59 -6.12 10.14 -2.78
N ILE A 60 -7.15 10.26 -3.62
CA ILE A 60 -8.50 9.87 -3.29
C ILE A 60 -8.59 8.41 -2.83
N GLY A 61 -7.76 7.51 -3.38
CA GLY A 61 -7.67 6.13 -2.90
C GLY A 61 -7.18 6.02 -1.45
N PHE A 62 -6.11 6.74 -1.11
CA PHE A 62 -5.59 6.80 0.26
C PHE A 62 -6.55 7.50 1.24
N LEU A 63 -7.27 8.55 0.81
CA LEU A 63 -8.31 9.18 1.62
C LEU A 63 -9.43 8.18 1.96
N VAL A 64 -9.86 7.37 0.99
CA VAL A 64 -10.85 6.31 1.21
C VAL A 64 -10.31 5.23 2.17
N ILE A 65 -9.01 4.88 2.08
CA ILE A 65 -8.36 3.98 3.04
C ILE A 65 -8.36 4.57 4.45
N LEU A 66 -8.00 5.85 4.61
CA LEU A 66 -8.03 6.54 5.91
C LEU A 66 -9.43 6.57 6.51
N ILE A 67 -10.47 6.80 5.70
CA ILE A 67 -11.87 6.72 6.16
C ILE A 67 -12.19 5.29 6.64
N GLY A 68 -11.76 4.27 5.91
CA GLY A 68 -11.93 2.87 6.32
C GLY A 68 -11.24 2.53 7.64
N LEU A 69 -10.00 2.99 7.82
CA LEU A 69 -9.22 2.83 9.05
C LEU A 69 -9.82 3.61 10.23
N ALA A 70 -10.23 4.86 10.01
CA ALA A 70 -10.95 5.66 11.01
C ALA A 70 -12.25 4.97 11.44
N TYR A 71 -13.03 4.47 10.47
CA TYR A 71 -14.23 3.71 10.78
C TYR A 71 -13.92 2.47 11.63
N GLU A 72 -12.83 1.76 11.37
CA GLU A 72 -12.41 0.61 12.19
C GLU A 72 -11.99 1.00 13.62
N MET A 73 -11.34 2.16 13.80
CA MET A 73 -11.00 2.70 15.12
C MET A 73 -12.25 2.95 15.98
N PHE A 74 -13.33 3.46 15.38
CA PHE A 74 -14.57 3.75 16.11
C PHE A 74 -15.51 2.53 16.21
N ARG A 75 -15.60 1.74 15.14
CA ARG A 75 -16.51 0.60 14.97
C ARG A 75 -15.75 -0.63 14.47
N PRO A 76 -14.99 -1.31 15.36
CA PRO A 76 -14.17 -2.44 14.97
C PRO A 76 -15.02 -3.59 14.43
N SER A 77 -14.66 -4.08 13.25
CA SER A 77 -15.37 -5.10 12.49
C SER A 77 -14.43 -6.12 11.83
N LEU A 78 -13.12 -5.87 11.83
CA LEU A 78 -12.12 -6.82 11.35
C LEU A 78 -12.07 -8.08 12.21
N ASN A 79 -11.60 -9.17 11.61
CA ASN A 79 -11.30 -10.41 12.32
C ASN A 79 -9.83 -10.74 12.11
N LEU A 80 -8.98 -10.21 12.99
CA LEU A 80 -7.52 -10.34 12.90
C LEU A 80 -6.99 -11.74 13.26
N LYS A 81 -7.86 -12.73 13.48
CA LYS A 81 -7.43 -14.12 13.63
C LYS A 81 -6.79 -14.60 12.34
N ARG A 82 -5.70 -15.37 12.46
CA ARG A 82 -4.98 -15.93 11.30
C ARG A 82 -5.89 -16.81 10.44
N ASP A 83 -5.86 -16.58 9.13
CA ASP A 83 -6.44 -17.47 8.12
C ASP A 83 -5.41 -18.53 7.72
N MET A 84 -5.83 -19.79 7.67
CA MET A 84 -4.98 -20.94 7.33
C MET A 84 -5.16 -21.39 5.87
N ASN A 85 -5.98 -20.69 5.09
CA ASN A 85 -6.18 -21.00 3.68
C ASN A 85 -4.94 -20.65 2.85
N TRP A 86 -4.37 -21.67 2.18
CA TRP A 86 -3.14 -21.54 1.41
C TRP A 86 -3.18 -20.43 0.34
N LYS A 87 -4.33 -20.21 -0.31
CA LYS A 87 -4.45 -19.17 -1.35
C LYS A 87 -4.18 -17.77 -0.79
N TRP A 88 -4.68 -17.51 0.42
CA TRP A 88 -4.51 -16.22 1.09
C TRP A 88 -3.16 -16.09 1.77
N ILE A 89 -2.60 -17.20 2.26
CA ILE A 89 -1.21 -17.25 2.72
C ILE A 89 -0.27 -16.90 1.57
N LEU A 90 -0.44 -17.51 0.40
CA LEU A 90 0.39 -17.24 -0.77
C LEU A 90 0.28 -15.78 -1.22
N ALA A 91 -0.93 -15.22 -1.27
CA ALA A 91 -1.15 -13.83 -1.63
C ALA A 91 -0.54 -12.85 -0.60
N GLY A 92 -0.63 -13.15 0.70
CA GLY A 92 0.03 -12.37 1.75
C GLY A 92 1.56 -12.47 1.65
N ALA A 93 2.08 -13.68 1.42
CA ALA A 93 3.50 -13.93 1.23
C ALA A 93 4.07 -13.24 -0.02
N SER A 94 3.33 -13.20 -1.13
CA SER A 94 3.75 -12.48 -2.34
C SER A 94 3.84 -10.98 -2.12
N LEU A 95 2.90 -10.38 -1.37
CA LEU A 95 2.98 -8.97 -1.00
C LEU A 95 4.16 -8.69 -0.06
N PHE A 96 4.45 -9.59 0.87
CA PHE A 96 5.63 -9.48 1.72
C PHE A 96 6.93 -9.60 0.91
N LEU A 97 6.97 -10.48 -0.09
CA LEU A 97 8.10 -10.61 -1.00
C LEU A 97 8.35 -9.31 -1.78
N VAL A 98 7.29 -8.65 -2.25
CA VAL A 98 7.40 -7.32 -2.89
C VAL A 98 8.10 -6.32 -1.98
N ILE A 99 7.70 -6.24 -0.70
CA ILE A 99 8.34 -5.35 0.29
C ILE A 99 9.83 -5.70 0.42
N LEU A 100 10.16 -6.98 0.60
CA LEU A 100 11.53 -7.42 0.79
C LEU A 100 12.39 -7.13 -0.45
N THR A 101 11.85 -7.34 -1.65
CA THR A 101 12.52 -6.98 -2.89
C THR A 101 12.74 -5.48 -3.00
N MET A 102 11.73 -4.65 -2.70
CA MET A 102 11.87 -3.18 -2.72
C MET A 102 12.96 -2.70 -1.76
N ILE A 103 12.99 -3.26 -0.55
CA ILE A 103 14.04 -2.95 0.44
C ILE A 103 15.42 -3.33 -0.10
N ILE A 104 15.59 -4.56 -0.59
CA ILE A 104 16.88 -5.02 -1.15
C ILE A 104 17.34 -4.09 -2.28
N VAL A 105 16.44 -3.70 -3.16
CA VAL A 105 16.79 -2.93 -4.35
C VAL A 105 17.17 -1.52 -3.98
N GLN A 106 16.38 -0.87 -3.12
CA GLN A 106 16.63 0.51 -2.74
C GLN A 106 17.81 0.64 -1.78
N GLU A 107 17.95 -0.28 -0.81
CA GLU A 107 19.01 -0.20 0.21
C GLU A 107 20.34 -0.79 -0.24
N ILE A 108 20.34 -1.80 -1.13
CA ILE A 108 21.58 -2.49 -1.54
C ILE A 108 22.08 -1.98 -2.89
N TRP A 109 21.20 -1.58 -3.82
CA TRP A 109 21.62 -1.23 -5.19
C TRP A 109 21.81 0.28 -5.42
N ILE A 110 21.00 1.14 -4.80
CA ILE A 110 21.09 2.60 -5.00
C ILE A 110 22.31 3.28 -4.35
N PRO A 111 22.95 2.79 -3.26
CA PRO A 111 24.03 3.52 -2.56
C PRO A 111 25.33 3.78 -3.34
N TYR A 112 25.50 3.30 -4.57
CA TYR A 112 26.74 3.47 -5.34
C TYR A 112 26.88 4.84 -6.04
N LYS A 113 26.13 5.86 -5.62
CA LYS A 113 26.31 7.23 -6.13
C LYS A 113 27.56 7.87 -5.53
N GLN A 114 28.38 8.47 -6.39
CA GLN A 114 29.59 9.18 -5.99
C GLN A 114 29.24 10.33 -5.02
N GLY A 115 29.89 10.37 -3.85
CA GLY A 115 29.60 11.37 -2.79
C GLY A 115 28.51 10.98 -1.79
N TYR A 116 27.95 9.77 -1.88
CA TYR A 116 27.02 9.24 -0.89
C TYR A 116 27.72 8.94 0.45
N SER A 117 27.12 9.40 1.56
CA SER A 117 27.56 9.10 2.93
C SER A 117 26.38 8.73 3.80
N ILE A 118 26.36 7.49 4.30
CA ILE A 118 25.27 6.94 5.14
C ILE A 118 25.04 7.80 6.40
N PHE A 119 26.12 8.29 7.00
CA PHE A 119 26.08 9.15 8.19
C PHE A 119 26.05 10.65 7.85
N GLY A 120 25.83 11.00 6.58
CA GLY A 120 25.70 12.37 6.12
C GLY A 120 24.36 13.01 6.52
N MET A 121 24.16 14.25 6.10
CA MET A 121 22.89 14.98 6.22
C MET A 121 22.30 15.21 4.84
N LYS A 122 20.98 15.02 4.71
CA LYS A 122 20.20 15.27 3.50
C LYS A 122 19.37 16.54 3.69
N SER A 123 19.50 17.51 2.78
CA SER A 123 18.51 18.57 2.62
C SER A 123 17.44 18.14 1.62
N PHE A 124 16.18 18.31 1.99
CA PHE A 124 15.02 18.01 1.13
C PHE A 124 13.80 18.80 1.61
N GLU A 125 12.77 18.87 0.77
CA GLU A 125 11.55 19.59 1.10
C GLU A 125 10.58 18.71 1.91
N PHE A 126 10.06 19.20 3.03
CA PHE A 126 9.12 18.44 3.86
C PHE A 126 8.12 19.34 4.62
N PRO A 127 6.80 19.08 4.54
CA PRO A 127 6.13 18.16 3.62
C PRO A 127 6.39 18.52 2.14
N LEU A 128 6.37 17.52 1.26
CA LEU A 128 6.66 17.74 -0.16
C LEU A 128 5.61 18.65 -0.83
N GLY A 129 6.06 19.76 -1.42
CA GLY A 129 5.22 20.79 -2.05
C GLY A 129 4.95 22.03 -1.17
N THR A 130 5.58 22.16 0.00
CA THR A 130 5.44 23.32 0.90
C THR A 130 6.51 24.41 0.72
N GLY A 131 7.58 24.13 -0.03
CA GLY A 131 8.76 24.98 -0.16
C GLY A 131 9.68 24.99 1.07
N ASN A 132 9.33 24.28 2.14
CA ASN A 132 10.10 24.26 3.38
C ASN A 132 11.21 23.21 3.33
N ILE A 133 12.46 23.66 3.38
CA ILE A 133 13.63 22.79 3.38
C ILE A 133 13.90 22.28 4.79
N SER A 134 13.89 20.97 4.95
CA SER A 134 14.29 20.24 6.15
C SER A 134 15.66 19.57 5.95
N ILE A 135 16.42 19.40 7.03
CA ILE A 135 17.73 18.76 7.02
C ILE A 135 17.73 17.59 8.01
N TRP A 136 17.72 16.35 7.50
CA TRP A 136 17.66 15.14 8.33
C TRP A 136 18.90 14.25 8.11
N PRO A 137 19.18 13.30 9.02
CA PRO A 137 20.20 12.29 8.78
C PRO A 137 19.91 11.50 7.49
N GLN A 138 20.93 11.29 6.66
CA GLN A 138 20.82 10.58 5.38
C GLN A 138 20.21 9.19 5.56
N LEU A 139 20.72 8.42 6.53
CA LEU A 139 20.19 7.12 6.89
C LEU A 139 18.69 7.15 7.23
N LEU A 140 18.23 8.18 7.95
CA LEU A 140 16.81 8.31 8.31
C LEU A 140 15.97 8.63 7.06
N HIS A 141 16.43 9.55 6.23
CA HIS A 141 15.77 9.89 4.98
C HIS A 141 15.64 8.67 4.07
N ASP A 142 16.72 7.92 3.87
CA ASP A 142 16.72 6.77 2.97
C ASP A 142 15.84 5.66 3.50
N PHE A 143 15.94 5.33 4.79
CA PHE A 143 15.04 4.40 5.45
C PHE A 143 13.56 4.77 5.24
N LEU A 144 13.19 6.04 5.47
CA LEU A 144 11.82 6.49 5.27
C LEU A 144 11.41 6.44 3.80
N ASN A 145 12.32 6.79 2.88
CA ASN A 145 12.05 6.78 1.45
C ASN A 145 11.80 5.36 0.90
N VAL A 146 12.45 4.35 1.47
CA VAL A 146 12.22 2.94 1.14
C VAL A 146 10.92 2.41 1.77
N HIS A 147 10.66 2.76 3.03
CA HIS A 147 9.59 2.14 3.83
C HIS A 147 8.24 2.88 3.72
N TYR A 148 8.24 4.15 3.33
CA TYR A 148 7.05 4.96 3.08
C TYR A 148 6.86 5.21 1.59
N THR A 149 6.79 4.13 0.83
CA THR A 149 6.20 4.12 -0.51
C THR A 149 4.75 3.61 -0.44
N ASP A 150 3.94 4.07 -1.38
CA ASP A 150 2.59 3.57 -1.62
C ASP A 150 2.53 2.04 -1.72
N THR A 151 3.39 1.45 -2.55
CA THR A 151 3.50 0.00 -2.72
C THR A 151 3.80 -0.70 -1.40
N THR A 152 4.79 -0.23 -0.62
CA THR A 152 5.18 -0.88 0.64
C THR A 152 4.06 -0.79 1.68
N VAL A 153 3.42 0.38 1.82
CA VAL A 153 2.35 0.60 2.79
C VAL A 153 1.10 -0.23 2.45
N LEU A 154 0.70 -0.27 1.18
CA LEU A 154 -0.44 -1.07 0.73
C LEU A 154 -0.13 -2.57 0.83
N ALA A 155 1.05 -3.01 0.41
CA ALA A 155 1.47 -4.40 0.52
C ALA A 155 1.52 -4.86 1.98
N LEU A 156 1.93 -4.00 2.92
CA LEU A 156 1.95 -4.33 4.33
C LEU A 156 0.54 -4.43 4.91
N LEU A 157 -0.31 -3.42 4.65
CA LEU A 157 -1.69 -3.38 5.12
C LEU A 157 -2.48 -4.60 4.61
N PHE A 158 -2.48 -4.82 3.29
CA PHE A 158 -3.23 -5.91 2.69
C PHE A 158 -2.56 -7.25 2.87
N GLY A 159 -1.23 -7.33 2.96
CA GLY A 159 -0.51 -8.55 3.32
C GLY A 159 -0.98 -9.08 4.67
N ILE A 160 -1.05 -8.23 5.70
CA ILE A 160 -1.58 -8.63 7.01
C ILE A 160 -3.06 -9.00 6.90
N LEU A 161 -3.89 -8.19 6.25
CA LEU A 161 -5.33 -8.46 6.14
C LEU A 161 -5.63 -9.75 5.35
N PHE A 162 -4.79 -10.12 4.37
CA PHE A 162 -4.88 -11.36 3.61
C PHE A 162 -4.58 -12.56 4.49
N LEU A 163 -3.65 -12.43 5.43
CA LEU A 163 -3.34 -13.46 6.42
C LEU A 163 -4.38 -13.56 7.55
N THR A 164 -5.42 -12.72 7.57
CA THR A 164 -6.45 -12.73 8.61
C THR A 164 -7.80 -13.27 8.11
N MET A 165 -8.69 -13.69 9.00
CA MET A 165 -10.06 -14.11 8.67
C MET A 165 -11.00 -12.93 8.33
N SER A 166 -10.47 -11.71 8.22
CA SER A 166 -11.23 -10.54 7.80
C SER A 166 -11.74 -10.70 6.38
N THR A 167 -13.00 -10.32 6.14
CA THR A 167 -13.64 -10.34 4.82
C THR A 167 -14.41 -9.04 4.56
N PRO A 168 -14.35 -8.47 3.35
CA PRO A 168 -15.08 -7.25 3.03
C PRO A 168 -16.61 -7.45 2.94
N GLN A 169 -17.07 -8.70 2.83
CA GLN A 169 -18.51 -9.02 2.84
C GLN A 169 -19.12 -8.77 4.23
N ILE A 170 -18.32 -8.89 5.30
CA ILE A 170 -18.76 -8.72 6.69
C ILE A 170 -18.30 -7.36 7.24
N SER A 171 -17.05 -6.98 6.97
CA SER A 171 -16.43 -5.76 7.51
C SER A 171 -16.55 -4.58 6.54
N LYS A 172 -17.33 -3.56 6.94
CA LYS A 172 -17.49 -2.32 6.16
C LYS A 172 -16.19 -1.51 6.06
N SER A 173 -15.41 -1.44 7.14
CA SER A 173 -14.08 -0.80 7.12
C SER A 173 -13.16 -1.50 6.12
N TYR A 174 -13.12 -2.83 6.13
CA TYR A 174 -12.28 -3.57 5.19
C TYR A 174 -12.71 -3.35 3.75
N LYS A 175 -14.02 -3.34 3.50
CA LYS A 175 -14.57 -3.00 2.18
C LYS A 175 -14.14 -1.61 1.73
N LEU A 176 -14.20 -0.60 2.60
CA LEU A 176 -13.74 0.75 2.28
C LEU A 176 -12.24 0.78 1.98
N MET A 177 -11.41 0.16 2.83
CA MET A 177 -9.97 0.06 2.58
C MET A 177 -9.66 -0.57 1.22
N LEU A 178 -10.32 -1.67 0.87
CA LEU A 178 -10.14 -2.33 -0.43
C LEU A 178 -10.63 -1.48 -1.61
N ILE A 179 -11.74 -0.75 -1.47
CA ILE A 179 -12.20 0.18 -2.51
C ILE A 179 -11.15 1.28 -2.75
N GLY A 180 -10.61 1.86 -1.67
CA GLY A 180 -9.56 2.87 -1.78
C GLY A 180 -8.30 2.34 -2.47
N ALA A 181 -7.88 1.10 -2.13
CA ALA A 181 -6.77 0.43 -2.80
C ALA A 181 -7.04 0.18 -4.29
N VAL A 182 -8.23 -0.28 -4.66
CA VAL A 182 -8.63 -0.47 -6.07
C VAL A 182 -8.59 0.86 -6.82
N ILE A 183 -9.13 1.94 -6.24
CA ILE A 183 -9.11 3.25 -6.88
C ILE A 183 -7.66 3.68 -7.14
N PHE A 184 -6.81 3.61 -6.12
CA PHE A 184 -5.40 4.01 -6.22
C PHE A 184 -4.64 3.18 -7.28
N THR A 185 -4.64 1.86 -7.12
CA THR A 185 -3.90 0.93 -7.99
C THR A 185 -4.44 0.93 -9.42
N ALA A 186 -5.75 1.10 -9.63
CA ALA A 186 -6.31 1.24 -10.98
C ALA A 186 -5.81 2.51 -11.67
N PHE A 187 -5.72 3.64 -10.96
CA PHE A 187 -5.15 4.87 -11.52
C PHE A 187 -3.67 4.70 -11.86
N LEU A 188 -2.87 4.07 -10.99
CA LEU A 188 -1.48 3.76 -11.30
C LEU A 188 -1.35 2.85 -12.52
N MET A 189 -2.14 1.77 -12.57
CA MET A 189 -2.14 0.85 -13.71
C MET A 189 -2.55 1.54 -15.01
N LEU A 190 -3.56 2.41 -14.98
CA LEU A 190 -3.92 3.26 -16.12
C LEU A 190 -2.73 4.13 -16.55
N GLY A 191 -1.97 4.65 -15.59
CA GLY A 191 -0.75 5.39 -15.87
C GLY A 191 0.31 4.57 -16.62
N HIS A 192 0.63 3.39 -16.10
CA HIS A 192 1.55 2.44 -16.74
C HIS A 192 1.09 2.09 -18.16
N PHE A 193 -0.20 1.76 -18.35
CA PHE A 193 -0.73 1.43 -19.69
C PHE A 193 -0.73 2.62 -20.64
N SER A 194 -1.04 3.83 -20.15
CA SER A 194 -1.02 5.04 -20.98
C SER A 194 0.38 5.32 -21.54
N PHE A 195 1.43 5.09 -20.73
CA PHE A 195 2.80 5.19 -21.20
C PHE A 195 3.15 4.07 -22.18
N LEU A 196 2.81 2.82 -21.86
CA LEU A 196 3.13 1.67 -22.71
C LEU A 196 2.42 1.69 -24.06
N ILE A 197 1.23 2.29 -24.17
CA ILE A 197 0.43 2.31 -25.40
C ILE A 197 0.63 3.62 -26.17
N PHE A 198 0.57 4.75 -25.47
CA PHE A 198 0.54 6.09 -26.08
C PHE A 198 1.81 6.90 -25.85
N SER A 199 2.80 6.37 -25.09
CA SER A 199 4.02 7.09 -24.73
C SER A 199 3.76 8.41 -23.98
N ILE A 200 2.64 8.48 -23.27
CA ILE A 200 2.27 9.59 -22.39
C ILE A 200 2.70 9.21 -20.98
N ASP A 201 3.51 10.05 -20.33
CA ASP A 201 3.93 9.81 -18.95
C ASP A 201 3.07 10.63 -17.96
N PRO A 202 2.04 10.02 -17.36
CA PRO A 202 1.30 10.69 -16.32
C PRO A 202 2.10 10.81 -15.02
N THR A 203 3.16 10.05 -14.76
CA THR A 203 3.78 9.97 -13.41
C THR A 203 4.74 11.12 -13.06
N GLY A 204 4.56 12.31 -13.64
CA GLY A 204 5.41 13.44 -13.27
C GLY A 204 6.69 13.59 -14.09
N GLY A 205 6.87 12.80 -15.16
CA GLY A 205 8.12 12.74 -15.94
C GLY A 205 9.13 11.71 -15.43
N TYR A 206 8.68 10.75 -14.60
CA TYR A 206 9.54 9.70 -14.05
C TYR A 206 9.95 8.68 -15.13
N TYR A 207 9.04 8.38 -16.05
CA TYR A 207 9.27 7.48 -17.18
C TYR A 207 9.57 8.23 -18.47
N SER A 208 9.28 9.54 -18.54
CA SER A 208 9.43 10.36 -19.75
C SER A 208 10.87 10.46 -20.28
N ARG A 209 11.86 10.02 -19.50
CA ARG A 209 13.28 9.97 -19.90
C ARG A 209 13.66 8.71 -20.66
N PHE A 210 12.78 7.72 -20.70
CA PHE A 210 13.01 6.44 -21.34
C PHE A 210 12.11 6.30 -22.55
N THR A 211 12.62 5.71 -23.63
CA THR A 211 11.76 5.16 -24.68
C THR A 211 10.98 3.96 -24.13
N ARG A 212 9.89 3.57 -24.81
CA ARG A 212 9.09 2.40 -24.41
C ARG A 212 9.93 1.13 -24.26
N MET A 213 10.85 0.89 -25.20
CA MET A 213 11.70 -0.29 -25.18
C MET A 213 12.75 -0.24 -24.07
N GLU A 214 13.30 0.94 -23.79
CA GLU A 214 14.21 1.13 -22.66
C GLU A 214 13.50 0.93 -21.32
N LEU A 215 12.26 1.41 -21.17
CA LEU A 215 11.50 1.20 -19.95
C LEU A 215 11.15 -0.28 -19.75
N LEU A 216 10.75 -0.98 -20.80
CA LEU A 216 10.47 -2.42 -20.76
C LEU A 216 11.72 -3.27 -20.48
N SER A 217 12.92 -2.75 -20.68
CA SER A 217 14.15 -3.42 -20.26
C SER A 217 14.57 -3.08 -18.82
N GLN A 218 13.91 -2.10 -18.18
CA GLN A 218 14.18 -1.76 -16.80
C GLN A 218 13.51 -2.73 -15.84
N TYR A 219 14.31 -3.48 -15.07
CA TYR A 219 13.80 -4.42 -14.07
C TYR A 219 12.92 -3.75 -13.01
N TRP A 220 13.22 -2.50 -12.64
CA TRP A 220 12.52 -1.76 -11.59
C TRP A 220 11.11 -1.35 -12.02
N PHE A 221 10.91 -1.07 -13.32
CA PHE A 221 9.59 -0.82 -13.90
C PHE A 221 8.70 -2.06 -13.81
N HIS A 222 9.25 -3.25 -14.09
CA HIS A 222 8.50 -4.50 -13.94
C HIS A 222 8.07 -4.70 -12.50
N TRP A 223 8.94 -4.43 -11.52
CA TRP A 223 8.57 -4.61 -10.12
C TRP A 223 7.44 -3.70 -9.68
N ASP A 224 7.52 -2.42 -10.04
CA ASP A 224 6.47 -1.42 -9.79
C ASP A 224 5.13 -1.85 -10.43
N PHE A 225 5.17 -2.23 -11.71
CA PHE A 225 4.00 -2.72 -12.44
C PHE A 225 3.38 -3.99 -11.83
N TRP A 226 4.20 -5.00 -11.53
CA TRP A 226 3.71 -6.28 -11.01
C TRP A 226 3.20 -6.16 -9.58
N SER A 227 3.81 -5.31 -8.73
CA SER A 227 3.29 -5.07 -7.38
C SER A 227 1.91 -4.44 -7.41
N GLU A 228 1.73 -3.39 -8.21
CA GLU A 228 0.44 -2.72 -8.38
C GLU A 228 -0.62 -3.66 -8.95
N LEU A 229 -0.25 -4.48 -9.93
CA LEU A 229 -1.16 -5.47 -10.50
C LEU A 229 -1.59 -6.53 -9.47
N ILE A 230 -0.66 -7.06 -8.67
CA ILE A 230 -0.97 -8.05 -7.63
C ILE A 230 -1.93 -7.46 -6.59
N ILE A 231 -1.70 -6.21 -6.16
CA ILE A 231 -2.58 -5.52 -5.21
C ILE A 231 -3.97 -5.34 -5.83
N LEU A 232 -4.06 -4.85 -7.07
CA LEU A 232 -5.32 -4.63 -7.78
C LEU A 232 -6.12 -5.93 -7.93
N VAL A 233 -5.49 -6.98 -8.46
CA VAL A 233 -6.14 -8.29 -8.66
C VAL A 233 -6.56 -8.90 -7.33
N GLY A 234 -5.70 -8.85 -6.32
CA GLY A 234 -6.00 -9.34 -4.97
C GLY A 234 -7.18 -8.60 -4.34
N ALA A 235 -7.21 -7.28 -4.46
CA ALA A 235 -8.27 -6.45 -3.92
C ALA A 235 -9.62 -6.68 -4.62
N LEU A 236 -9.63 -6.70 -5.96
CA LEU A 236 -10.82 -7.03 -6.75
C LEU A 236 -11.34 -8.43 -6.42
N TRP A 237 -10.44 -9.42 -6.33
CA TRP A 237 -10.82 -10.78 -6.00
C TRP A 237 -11.52 -10.84 -4.63
N LEU A 238 -10.98 -10.19 -3.61
CA LEU A 238 -11.60 -10.15 -2.29
C LEU A 238 -12.93 -9.40 -2.26
N LEU A 239 -13.06 -8.30 -2.99
CA LEU A 239 -14.32 -7.56 -3.10
C LEU A 239 -15.41 -8.40 -3.74
N PHE A 240 -15.13 -9.12 -4.83
CA PHE A 240 -16.13 -9.85 -5.59
C PHE A 240 -16.42 -11.26 -5.09
N LYS A 241 -15.38 -12.07 -4.82
CA LYS A 241 -15.57 -13.48 -4.41
C LYS A 241 -15.48 -13.68 -2.91
N GLY A 242 -14.83 -12.76 -2.19
CA GLY A 242 -14.58 -12.89 -0.77
C GLY A 242 -13.69 -14.08 -0.41
N LYS A 243 -13.38 -14.21 0.89
CA LYS A 243 -12.81 -15.45 1.41
C LYS A 243 -13.98 -16.40 1.67
N ARG A 244 -14.27 -17.30 0.74
CA ARG A 244 -15.29 -18.34 1.00
C ARG A 244 -14.89 -19.09 2.27
N PRO A 245 -15.79 -19.25 3.26
CA PRO A 245 -15.50 -20.11 4.38
C PRO A 245 -15.31 -21.54 3.86
N ALA A 246 -14.21 -22.18 4.24
CA ALA A 246 -13.84 -23.54 3.81
C ALA A 246 -14.96 -24.58 4.07
N ALA A 247 -15.92 -24.26 4.95
CA ALA A 247 -17.09 -25.10 5.25
C ALA A 247 -18.09 -25.26 4.08
N ILE A 248 -18.08 -24.39 3.06
CA ILE A 248 -19.03 -24.48 1.92
C ILE A 248 -18.39 -25.18 0.71
N ALA A 249 -17.11 -25.55 0.76
CA ALA A 249 -16.43 -26.24 -0.34
C ALA A 249 -16.66 -27.76 -0.39
N LYS A 250 -17.52 -28.30 0.48
CA LYS A 250 -17.98 -29.70 0.43
C LYS A 250 -19.49 -29.74 0.20
N THR A 251 -19.90 -29.41 -1.01
CA THR A 251 -21.19 -29.82 -1.60
C THR A 251 -21.06 -29.53 -3.08
N ASN A 252 -20.53 -30.53 -3.80
CA ASN A 252 -20.83 -30.91 -5.17
C ASN A 252 -19.95 -32.12 -5.49
#